data_AF-A0AAU3E4D2-F1
#
_entry.id   AF-A0AAU3E4D2-F1
#
_cell.length_a   1.000
_cell.length_b   1.000
_cell.length_c   1.000
_cell.angle_alpha   90.00
_cell.angle_beta   90.00
_cell.angle_gamma   90.00
#
_symmetry.space_group_name_H-M   'P 1'
#
loop_
_entity.id
_entity.type
_entity.pdbx_description
1 polymer ?
#
loop_
_entity_poly.entity_id
_entity_poly.type
_entity_poly.pdbx_seq_one_letter_code
_entity_poly.pdbx_strand_id
1 'polypeptide(L)'
;MRHLIRWLTGRQERARQPLRPAQIRERRFNVRRHGLDPFEIRAFLHEVADELAVAQTALVAVREENVRIRRALHTWQSSQSGKHRYR
;
A
#
# COMPACT_ATOMS: atom_id res chain seq x y z
N MET A 1 -13.22 -23.67 6.29
CA MET A 1 -12.68 -22.77 5.23
C MET A 1 -12.65 -21.28 5.62
N ARG A 2 -12.51 -20.90 6.90
CA ARG A 2 -12.49 -19.46 7.32
C ARG A 2 -11.08 -18.87 7.52
N HIS A 3 -10.05 -19.68 7.30
CA HIS A 3 -8.65 -19.33 7.61
C HIS A 3 -7.84 -18.92 6.37
N LEU A 4 -8.32 -19.22 5.16
CA LEU A 4 -7.61 -18.94 3.90
C LEU A 4 -7.72 -17.48 3.44
N ILE A 5 -8.83 -16.79 3.76
CA ILE A 5 -9.02 -15.37 3.39
C ILE A 5 -8.10 -14.44 4.21
N ARG A 6 -7.70 -14.86 5.41
CA ARG A 6 -6.79 -14.08 6.26
C ARG A 6 -5.33 -14.12 5.78
N TRP A 7 -4.94 -15.10 4.97
CA TRP A 7 -3.57 -15.21 4.46
C TRP A 7 -3.29 -14.31 3.23
N LEU A 8 -4.31 -14.03 2.41
CA LEU A 8 -4.17 -13.16 1.23
C LEU A 8 -4.15 -11.65 1.57
N THR A 9 -4.34 -11.30 2.85
CA THR A 9 -4.42 -9.91 3.30
C THR A 9 -3.26 -9.48 4.19
N GLY A 10 -2.41 -10.41 4.58
CA GLY A 10 -1.48 -10.22 5.68
C GLY A 10 -0.13 -10.86 5.45
N ARG A 11 0.42 -10.80 4.22
CA ARG A 11 1.88 -10.86 4.09
C ARG A 11 2.43 -9.56 4.68
N GLN A 12 2.56 -9.57 5.99
CA GLN A 12 3.43 -8.70 6.76
C GLN A 12 4.84 -8.94 6.24
N GLU A 13 5.18 -8.28 5.13
CA GLU A 13 6.57 -7.97 4.83
C GLU A 13 7.08 -7.22 6.05
N ARG A 14 7.87 -7.93 6.87
CA ARG A 14 8.48 -7.48 8.13
C ARG A 14 8.41 -5.97 8.27
N ALA A 15 7.61 -5.49 9.22
CA ALA A 15 7.24 -4.09 9.48
C ALA A 15 8.40 -3.07 9.47
N ARG A 16 9.03 -2.88 8.32
CA ARG A 16 9.70 -1.64 7.97
C ARG A 16 8.57 -0.69 7.67
N GLN A 17 8.55 0.42 8.38
CA GLN A 17 7.65 1.51 8.00
C GLN A 17 7.91 1.83 6.53
N PRO A 18 6.85 1.90 5.69
CA PRO A 18 7.00 2.27 4.30
C PRO A 18 7.77 3.60 4.21
N LEU A 19 8.72 3.69 3.28
CA LEU A 19 9.41 4.96 3.02
C LEU A 19 8.36 6.01 2.64
N ARG A 20 8.45 7.19 3.25
CA ARG A 20 7.59 8.32 2.91
C ARG A 20 8.24 9.12 1.77
N PRO A 21 7.47 9.64 0.81
CA PRO A 21 7.99 10.53 -0.24
C PRO A 21 8.87 11.65 0.30
N ALA A 22 8.47 12.30 1.40
CA ALA A 22 9.26 13.34 2.07
C ALA A 22 10.65 12.84 2.53
N GLN A 23 10.73 11.61 3.04
CA GLN A 23 12.01 11.01 3.46
C GLN A 23 12.95 10.75 2.27
N ILE A 24 12.40 10.53 1.07
CA ILE A 24 13.19 10.36 -0.16
C ILE A 24 13.68 11.72 -0.64
N ARG A 25 12.81 12.73 -0.71
CA ARG A 25 13.16 14.11 -1.12
C ARG A 25 14.27 14.70 -0.25
N GLU A 26 14.21 14.44 1.06
CA GLU A 26 15.15 14.99 2.02
C GLU A 26 16.42 14.14 2.21
N ARG A 27 16.54 13.00 1.51
CA ARG A 27 17.66 12.08 1.68
C ARG A 27 18.96 12.74 1.21
N ARG A 28 19.93 12.84 2.12
CA ARG A 28 21.28 13.33 1.82
C ARG A 28 22.27 12.18 1.69
N PHE A 29 23.16 12.29 0.71
CA PHE A 29 24.26 11.37 0.47
C PHE A 29 25.59 12.10 0.68
N ASN A 30 26.59 11.36 1.15
CA ASN A 30 27.95 11.89 1.30
C ASN A 30 28.61 12.04 -0.07
N VAL A 31 29.20 13.22 -0.33
CA VAL A 31 29.93 13.48 -1.58
C VAL A 31 31.30 12.79 -1.53
N ARG A 32 31.71 12.15 -2.62
CA ARG A 32 33.00 11.45 -2.76
C ARG A 32 33.69 11.89 -4.05
N ARG A 33 35.03 11.75 -4.11
CA ARG A 33 35.89 12.25 -5.22
C ARG A 33 35.49 11.74 -6.62
N HIS A 34 34.84 10.58 -6.71
CA HIS A 34 34.32 9.98 -7.96
C HIS A 34 32.82 9.65 -7.84
N GLY A 35 32.06 10.53 -7.17
CA GLY A 35 30.61 10.39 -7.01
C GLY A 35 29.81 11.00 -8.17
N LEU A 36 28.53 10.61 -8.25
CA LEU A 36 27.54 11.23 -9.15
C LEU A 36 27.29 12.70 -8.77
N ASP A 37 26.79 13.47 -9.73
CA ASP A 37 26.40 14.87 -9.49
C ASP A 37 25.31 14.94 -8.41
N PRO A 38 25.54 15.67 -7.29
CA PRO A 38 24.53 15.86 -6.27
C PRO A 38 23.22 16.47 -6.77
N PHE A 39 23.23 17.27 -7.85
CA PHE A 39 22.02 17.84 -8.43
C PHE A 39 21.21 16.81 -9.21
N GLU A 40 21.88 15.98 -10.01
CA GLU A 40 21.24 14.86 -10.72
C GLU A 40 20.61 13.88 -9.73
N ILE A 41 21.33 13.52 -8.66
CA ILE A 41 20.77 12.69 -7.58
C ILE A 41 19.52 13.34 -6.99
N ARG A 42 19.54 14.65 -6.69
CA ARG A 42 18.38 15.35 -6.12
C ARG A 42 17.18 15.34 -7.06
N ALA A 43 17.39 15.61 -8.36
CA ALA A 43 16.33 15.57 -9.35
C ALA A 43 15.68 14.17 -9.42
N PHE A 44 16.51 13.14 -9.50
CA PHE A 44 16.03 11.75 -9.51
C PHE A 44 15.26 11.36 -8.23
N LEU A 45 15.72 11.79 -7.05
CA LEU A 45 15.00 11.53 -5.80
C LEU A 45 13.63 12.22 -5.75
N HIS A 46 13.48 13.39 -6.38
CA HIS A 46 12.19 14.06 -6.49
C HIS A 46 11.24 13.26 -7.38
N GLU A 47 11.69 12.81 -8.55
CA GLU A 47 10.91 11.95 -9.45
C GLU A 47 10.47 10.65 -8.77
N VAL A 48 11.41 9.96 -8.12
CA VAL A 48 11.10 8.73 -7.36
C VAL A 48 10.11 8.98 -6.23
N ALA A 49 10.21 10.11 -5.53
CA ALA A 49 9.28 10.46 -4.47
C ALA A 49 7.86 10.71 -5.01
N ASP A 50 7.75 11.33 -6.19
CA ASP A 50 6.46 11.59 -6.83
C ASP A 50 5.81 10.29 -7.32
N GLU A 51 6.58 9.40 -7.96
CA GLU A 51 6.10 8.07 -8.34
C GLU A 51 5.66 7.25 -7.11
N LEU A 52 6.43 7.30 -6.02
CA LEU A 52 6.06 6.63 -4.77
C LEU A 52 4.77 7.20 -4.19
N ALA A 53 4.56 8.51 -4.25
CA ALA A 53 3.33 9.14 -3.78
C ALA A 53 2.11 8.67 -4.59
N VAL A 54 2.25 8.56 -5.92
CA VAL A 54 1.21 8.01 -6.80
C VAL A 54 0.91 6.56 -6.44
N ALA A 55 1.94 5.71 -6.31
CA ALA A 55 1.78 4.30 -5.96
C ALA A 55 1.12 4.10 -4.59
N GLN A 56 1.50 4.89 -3.58
CA GLN A 56 0.91 4.85 -2.25
C GLN A 56 -0.56 5.28 -2.26
N THR A 57 -0.91 6.31 -3.04
CA THR A 57 -2.29 6.77 -3.21
C THR A 57 -3.15 5.68 -3.88
N ALA A 58 -2.65 5.08 -4.96
CA ALA A 58 -3.33 3.97 -5.63
C ALA A 58 -3.53 2.76 -4.70
N LEU A 59 -2.54 2.45 -3.87
CA LEU A 59 -2.64 1.37 -2.89
C LEU A 59 -3.73 1.63 -1.83
N VAL A 60 -3.85 2.88 -1.35
CA VAL A 60 -4.95 3.27 -0.43
C VAL A 60 -6.30 3.08 -1.11
N ALA A 61 -6.47 3.59 -2.33
CA ALA A 61 -7.72 3.46 -3.08
C ALA A 61 -8.13 1.98 -3.30
N VAL A 62 -7.18 1.13 -3.69
CA VAL A 62 -7.40 -0.32 -3.86
C VAL A 62 -7.78 -0.99 -2.54
N ARG A 63 -7.16 -0.59 -1.42
CA ARG A 63 -7.51 -1.12 -0.10
C ARG A 63 -8.92 -0.72 0.33
N GLU A 64 -9.31 0.52 0.09
CA GLU A 64 -10.66 1.02 0.36
C GLU A 64 -11.72 0.29 -0.47
N GLU A 65 -11.46 0.09 -1.77
CA GLU A 65 -12.32 -0.71 -2.66
C GLU A 65 -12.45 -2.15 -2.14
N ASN A 66 -11.34 -2.78 -1.76
CA ASN A 66 -11.36 -4.12 -1.17
C ASN A 66 -12.22 -4.19 0.10
N VAL A 67 -12.15 -3.16 0.96
CA VAL A 67 -12.99 -3.08 2.16
C VAL A 67 -14.47 -2.95 1.79
N ARG A 68 -14.80 -2.10 0.80
CA ARG A 68 -16.19 -1.94 0.31
C ARG A 68 -16.75 -3.25 -0.25
N ILE A 69 -16.01 -3.93 -1.11
CA ILE A 69 -16.39 -5.23 -1.69
C ILE A 69 -16.63 -6.27 -0.58
N ARG A 70 -15.71 -6.38 0.39
CA ARG A 70 -15.86 -7.34 1.49
C ARG A 70 -17.07 -7.06 2.37
N ARG A 71 -17.37 -5.78 2.63
CA ARG A 71 -18.57 -5.39 3.39
C ARG A 71 -19.84 -5.77 2.64
N ALA A 72 -19.92 -5.47 1.34
CA ALA A 72 -21.06 -5.84 0.51
C ALA A 72 -21.27 -7.36 0.48
N LEU A 73 -20.19 -8.12 0.31
CA LEU A 73 -20.22 -9.58 0.34
C LEU A 73 -20.71 -10.11 1.69
N HIS A 74 -20.21 -9.57 2.81
CA HIS A 74 -20.62 -9.98 4.15
C HIS A 74 -22.11 -9.71 4.39
N THR A 75 -22.61 -8.55 3.99
CA THR A 75 -24.02 -8.19 4.10
C THR A 75 -24.90 -9.13 3.29
N TRP A 76 -24.52 -9.41 2.03
CA TRP A 76 -25.24 -10.35 1.19
C TRP A 76 -25.26 -11.75 1.80
N GLN A 77 -24.11 -12.29 2.23
CA GLN A 77 -24.02 -13.61 2.88
C GLN A 77 -24.91 -13.69 4.13
N SER A 78 -24.87 -12.67 4.99
CA SER A 78 -25.70 -12.60 6.20
C SER A 78 -27.20 -12.63 5.86
N SER A 79 -27.61 -11.92 4.81
CA SER A 79 -29.01 -11.91 4.34
C SER A 79 -29.46 -13.28 3.81
N GLN A 80 -28.57 -14.02 3.14
CA GLN A 80 -28.88 -15.36 2.61
C GLN A 80 -28.97 -16.41 3.72
N SER A 81 -28.06 -16.36 4.71
CA SER A 81 -28.12 -17.25 5.87
C SER A 81 -29.35 -16.99 6.76
N GLY A 82 -29.80 -15.74 6.86
CA GLY A 82 -31.06 -15.40 7.50
C GLY A 82 -32.26 -16.00 6.75
N LYS A 83 -32.31 -15.86 5.42
CA LYS A 83 -33.37 -16.43 4.57
C LYS A 83 -33.44 -17.96 4.62
N HIS A 84 -32.30 -18.65 4.73
CA HIS A 84 -32.29 -20.11 4.83
C HIS A 84 -32.81 -20.62 6.18
N ARG A 85 -32.72 -19.83 7.26
CA ARG A 85 -33.15 -20.24 8.62
C ARG A 85 -34.65 -20.13 8.89
N TYR A 86 -35.41 -19.50 8.00
CA TYR A 86 -36.87 -19.37 8.10
C TYR A 86 -37.62 -20.23 7.06
N ARG A 87 -36.92 -21.21 6.46
CA ARG A 87 -37.49 -22.13 5.49
C ARG A 87 -37.37 -23.56 5.97
#